data_AF-A0A7H9ZG87-F1
#
_entry.id   AF-A0A7H9ZG87-F1
#
_cell.length_a   1.000
_cell.length_b   1.000
_cell.length_c   1.000
_cell.angle_alpha   90.00
_cell.angle_beta   90.00
_cell.angle_gamma   90.00
#
_symmetry.space_group_name_H-M   'P 1'
#
loop_
_entity.id
_entity.type
_entity.pdbx_description
1 polymer ?
#
loop_
_entity_poly.entity_id
_entity_poly.type
_entity_poly.pdbx_seq_one_letter_code
_entity_poly.pdbx_strand_id
1 'polypeptide(L)' 'MDVDWLIAERPGRVKTLKQHPRKNKTAINIEYMKASIRARVEHPFRIIKRQFGFVKAR' A
#
# COMPACT_ATOMS: atom_id res chain seq x y z
N MET A 1 26.10 0.31 -4.25
CA MET A 1 25.18 1.12 -3.43
C MET A 1 23.92 0.30 -3.28
N ASP A 2 23.53 -0.03 -2.04
CA ASP A 2 22.29 -0.75 -1.77
C ASP A 2 21.11 0.21 -1.88
N VAL A 3 19.98 -0.27 -2.41
CA VAL A 3 18.75 0.54 -2.58
C VAL A 3 17.70 0.05 -1.59
N ASP A 4 17.27 0.95 -0.69
CA ASP A 4 16.20 0.66 0.25
C ASP A 4 14.82 0.83 -0.37
N TRP A 5 14.09 -0.29 -0.52
CA TRP A 5 12.72 -0.29 -1.04
C TRP A 5 11.69 -0.14 0.08
N LEU A 6 11.08 1.03 0.18
CA LEU A 6 10.07 1.33 1.20
C LEU A 6 8.66 0.97 0.72
N ILE A 7 8.21 -0.26 1.00
CA ILE A 7 6.90 -0.78 0.60
C ILE A 7 5.87 -0.60 1.73
N ALA A 8 4.59 -0.39 1.39
CA ALA A 8 3.49 -0.37 2.35
C ALA A 8 3.32 -1.72 3.06
N GLU A 9 3.20 -1.69 4.38
CA GLU A 9 3.06 -2.89 5.22
C GLU A 9 1.68 -3.57 5.07
N ARG A 10 1.61 -4.82 5.51
CA ARG A 10 0.36 -5.60 5.45
C ARG A 10 -0.71 -4.99 6.39
N PRO A 11 -2.00 -5.01 6.01
CA PRO A 11 -3.07 -4.45 6.84
C PRO A 11 -3.14 -5.00 8.28
N GLY A 12 -2.77 -6.26 8.50
CA GLY A 12 -2.73 -6.87 9.83
C GLY A 12 -1.72 -6.19 10.77
N ARG A 13 -0.54 -5.81 10.26
CA ARG A 13 0.51 -5.11 11.02
C ARG A 13 0.15 -3.64 11.23
N VAL A 14 -0.50 -3.01 10.25
CA VAL A 14 -1.06 -1.66 10.40
C VAL A 14 -2.17 -1.64 11.46
N LYS A 15 -2.95 -2.73 11.58
CA LYS A 15 -4.03 -2.84 12.59
C LYS A 15 -3.49 -2.79 14.02
N THR A 16 -2.33 -3.43 14.29
CA THR A 16 -1.72 -3.37 15.63
C THR A 16 -1.21 -1.98 15.95
N LEU A 17 -0.61 -1.28 14.98
CA LEU A 17 -0.17 0.12 15.15
C LEU A 17 -1.34 1.05 15.51
N LYS A 18 -2.50 0.83 14.89
CA LYS A 18 -3.73 1.60 15.11
C LYS A 18 -4.39 1.35 16.48
N GLN A 19 -4.00 0.33 17.24
CA GLN A 19 -4.52 0.11 18.61
C GLN A 19 -4.08 1.22 19.57
N HIS A 20 -2.90 1.80 19.34
CA HIS A 20 -2.36 2.91 20.15
C HIS A 20 -1.97 4.10 19.27
N PRO A 21 -2.94 4.81 18.67
CA PRO A 21 -2.69 5.79 17.62
C PRO A 21 -1.93 7.02 18.11
N ARG A 22 -2.03 7.37 19.40
CA ARG A 22 -1.28 8.48 20.00
C ARG A 22 0.22 8.22 20.05
N LYS A 23 0.63 6.99 20.38
CA LYS A 23 2.04 6.58 20.43
C LYS A 23 2.61 6.34 19.03
N ASN A 24 1.79 5.80 18.13
CA ASN A 24 2.23 5.35 16.80
C ASN A 24 1.88 6.33 15.66
N LYS A 25 1.61 7.61 15.97
CA LYS A 25 1.08 8.58 14.99
C LYS A 25 1.95 8.68 13.74
N THR A 26 3.26 8.80 13.91
CA THR A 26 4.22 8.92 12.79
C THR A 26 4.23 7.65 11.93
N ALA A 27 4.28 6.46 12.55
CA ALA A 27 4.27 5.19 11.83
C ALA A 27 2.99 4.98 11.02
N ILE A 28 1.83 5.31 11.59
CA ILE A 28 0.54 5.23 10.90
C ILE A 28 0.50 6.16 9.68
N ASN A 29 1.00 7.39 9.82
CA ASN A 29 1.04 8.35 8.72
C ASN A 29 1.96 7.90 7.59
N ILE A 30 3.14 7.35 7.91
CA ILE A 30 4.07 6.79 6.92
C ILE A 30 3.41 5.64 6.15
N GLU A 31 2.77 4.71 6.85
CA GLU A 31 2.07 3.60 6.18
C GLU A 31 0.91 4.08 5.30
N TYR A 32 0.17 5.08 5.77
CA TYR A 32 -0.88 5.70 4.98
C TYR A 32 -0.35 6.33 3.68
N MET A 33 0.76 7.08 3.75
CA MET A 33 1.38 7.69 2.58
C MET A 33 1.85 6.63 1.58
N LYS A 34 2.56 5.59 2.05
CA LYS A 34 3.00 4.48 1.20
C LYS A 34 1.82 3.78 0.51
N ALA A 35 0.74 3.52 1.25
CA ALA A 35 -0.47 2.90 0.71
C ALA A 35 -1.20 3.78 -0.30
N SER A 36 -1.25 5.11 -0.08
CA SER A 36 -1.88 6.06 -1.00
C SER A 36 -1.14 6.15 -2.35
N ILE A 37 0.20 6.20 -2.30
CA ILE A 37 1.03 6.15 -3.52
C ILE A 37 0.79 4.84 -4.27
N ARG A 38 0.81 3.70 -3.56
CA ARG A 38 0.52 2.39 -4.14
C ARG A 38 -0.84 2.37 -4.85
N ALA A 39 -1.88 2.89 -4.22
CA ALA A 39 -3.22 2.94 -4.80
C ALA A 39 -3.27 3.79 -6.08
N ARG A 40 -2.60 4.94 -6.12
CA ARG A 40 -2.51 5.80 -7.32
C ARG A 40 -1.86 5.12 -8.51
N VAL A 41 -0.89 4.23 -8.27
CA VAL A 41 -0.20 3.47 -9.33
C VAL A 41 -0.98 2.21 -9.71
N GLU A 42 -1.43 1.43 -8.73
CA GLU A 42 -2.12 0.16 -8.98
C GLU A 42 -3.52 0.35 -9.58
N HIS A 43 -4.22 1.42 -9.23
CA HIS A 43 -5.57 1.68 -9.75
C HIS A 43 -5.61 1.82 -11.28
N PRO A 44 -4.86 2.75 -11.92
CA PRO A 44 -4.86 2.87 -13.38
C PRO A 44 -4.32 1.61 -14.05
N PHE A 45 -3.29 0.97 -13.49
CA PHE A 45 -2.77 -0.28 -14.03
C PHE A 45 -3.82 -1.39 -14.03
N ARG A 46 -4.64 -1.47 -12.98
CA ARG A 46 -5.79 -2.39 -12.90
C ARG A 46 -6.89 -2.06 -13.91
N ILE A 47 -7.16 -0.78 -14.16
CA ILE A 47 -8.13 -0.35 -15.19
C ILE A 47 -7.66 -0.80 -16.57
N ILE A 48 -6.41 -0.49 -16.93
CA ILE A 48 -5.82 -0.87 -18.21
C ILE A 48 -5.84 -2.39 -18.38
N LYS A 49 -5.40 -3.16 -17.37
CA LYS A 49 -5.45 -4.63 -17.43
C LYS A 49 -6.84 -5.18 -17.69
N ARG A 50 -7.87 -4.58 -17.10
CA ARG A 50 -9.27 -5.00 -17.30
C ARG A 50 -9.78 -4.65 -18.69
N GLN A 51 -9.40 -3.50 -19.26
CA GLN A 51 -9.79 -3.10 -20.62
C GLN A 51 -9.32 -4.10 -21.68
N PHE A 52 -8.12 -4.64 -21.53
CA PHE A 52 -7.54 -5.61 -22.47
C PHE A 52 -7.84 -7.08 -22.11
N GLY A 53 -8.75 -7.34 -21.16
CA GLY A 53 -9.10 -8.72 -20.78
C GLY A 53 -8.01 -9.48 -20.01
N PHE A 54 -6.91 -8.83 -19.61
CA PHE A 54 -5.87 -9.40 -18.74
C PHE A 54 -6.30 -9.44 -17.27
N VAL A 55 -7.51 -9.93 -17.01
CA VAL A 55 -7.95 -10.32 -15.67
C VAL A 55 -7.26 -11.64 -15.38
N LYS A 56 -6.56 -11.75 -14.23
CA LYS A 56 -5.81 -12.96 -13.83
C LYS A 56 -6.54 -14.22 -14.31
N ALA A 57 -5.88 -15.00 -15.17
CA ALA A 57 -6.39 -16.30 -15.61
C ALA A 57 -6.67 -17.12 -14.34
N ARG A 58 -7.88 -17.68 -14.28
CA ARG A 58 -8.27 -18.64 -13.24
C ARG A 58 -7.44 -19.91 -13.38
#